data_AF-A0A2E0Z1Z1-F1
#
_entry.id   AF-A0A2E0Z1Z1-F1
#
_cell.length_a   1.000
_cell.length_b   1.000
_cell.length_c   1.000
_cell.angle_alpha   90.00
_cell.angle_beta   90.00
_cell.angle_gamma   90.00
#
_symmetry.space_group_name_H-M   'P 1'
#
loop_
_entity.id
_entity.type
_entity.pdbx_description
1 polymer ?
#
loop_
_entity_poly.entity_id
_entity_poly.type
_entity_poly.pdbx_seq_one_letter_code
_entity_poly.pdbx_strand_id
1 'polypeptide(L)'
;MNSQALEHWPDARFLLTPDDTVLFCCHSHALLGALTKLKLPVDIPNHADDLDALENTATAAGLQLWNIDEALTLLTTTPEHPMAARLLDQLRHFYFLEPRFITAGDASN
;
A
#
# COMPACT_ATOMS: atom_id res chain seq x y z
N MET A 1 9.73 -11.63 -14.05
CA MET A 1 10.43 -10.36 -13.73
C MET A 1 9.36 -9.34 -13.38
N ASN A 2 9.16 -8.99 -12.10
CA ASN A 2 8.22 -7.93 -11.68
C ASN A 2 8.42 -7.53 -10.19
N SER A 3 9.66 -7.46 -9.69
CA SER A 3 9.93 -7.22 -8.25
C SER A 3 10.65 -5.91 -7.94
N GLN A 4 11.45 -5.36 -8.87
CA GLN A 4 12.33 -4.23 -8.53
C GLN A 4 11.59 -2.94 -8.14
N ALA A 5 10.39 -2.70 -8.68
CA ALA A 5 9.66 -1.46 -8.41
C ALA A 5 9.08 -1.39 -6.98
N LEU A 6 8.69 -2.51 -6.37
CA LEU A 6 8.21 -2.54 -4.97
C LEU A 6 9.37 -2.50 -3.96
N GLU A 7 10.53 -3.06 -4.31
CA GLU A 7 11.73 -3.04 -3.48
C GLU A 7 12.26 -1.62 -3.22
N HIS A 8 11.88 -0.63 -4.04
CA HIS A 8 12.26 0.77 -3.87
C HIS A 8 11.41 1.54 -2.84
N TRP A 9 10.34 0.95 -2.32
CA TRP A 9 9.42 1.59 -1.37
C TRP A 9 9.20 0.76 -0.09
N PRO A 10 10.26 0.46 0.70
CA PRO A 10 10.14 -0.37 1.91
C PRO A 10 9.16 0.19 2.94
N ASP A 11 8.93 1.50 2.92
CA ASP A 11 8.02 2.21 3.82
C ASP A 11 6.56 2.24 3.31
N ALA A 12 6.26 1.63 2.17
CA ALA A 12 4.89 1.61 1.68
C ALA A 12 4.00 0.75 2.58
N ARG A 13 2.75 1.19 2.74
CA ARG A 13 1.71 0.53 3.52
C ARG A 13 0.46 0.32 2.70
N PHE A 14 -0.18 -0.82 2.90
CA PHE A 14 -1.51 -1.10 2.43
C PHE A 14 -2.45 -1.00 3.62
N LEU A 15 -3.47 -0.17 3.50
CA LEU A 15 -4.48 0.05 4.52
C LEU A 15 -5.78 -0.60 4.05
N LEU A 16 -6.31 -1.57 4.79
CA LEU A 16 -7.67 -2.06 4.59
C LEU A 16 -8.59 -1.35 5.58
N THR A 17 -9.56 -0.65 5.02
CA THR A 17 -10.60 0.02 5.78
C THR A 17 -11.75 -0.95 6.11
N PRO A 18 -12.62 -0.64 7.09
CA PRO A 18 -13.71 -1.53 7.50
C PRO A 18 -14.79 -1.71 6.41
N ASP A 19 -14.88 -0.76 5.48
CA ASP A 19 -15.70 -0.83 4.27
C ASP A 19 -15.01 -1.58 3.13
N ASP A 20 -13.98 -2.38 3.45
CA ASP A 20 -13.35 -3.29 2.51
C ASP A 20 -12.53 -2.59 1.40
N THR A 21 -12.20 -1.31 1.58
CA THR A 21 -11.38 -0.52 0.64
C THR A 21 -9.90 -0.67 0.97
N VAL A 22 -9.07 -0.91 -0.05
CA VAL A 22 -7.60 -0.95 0.11
C VAL A 22 -7.01 0.38 -0.36
N LEU A 23 -6.26 1.05 0.50
CA LEU A 23 -5.50 2.25 0.17
C LEU A 23 -4.00 1.94 0.15
N PHE A 24 -3.34 2.18 -0.97
CA PHE A 24 -1.89 2.13 -1.06
C PHE A 24 -1.29 3.47 -0.62
N CYS A 25 -0.41 3.42 0.36
CA CYS A 25 0.28 4.56 0.95
C CYS A 25 1.78 4.37 0.71
N CYS A 26 2.31 4.96 -0.36
CA CYS A 26 3.71 4.78 -0.77
C CYS A 26 4.76 5.37 0.19
N HIS A 27 4.35 6.25 1.11
CA HIS A 27 5.19 6.84 2.15
C HIS A 27 4.31 7.35 3.31
N SER A 28 4.93 7.67 4.43
CA SER A 28 4.28 8.19 5.66
C SER A 28 3.34 9.37 5.41
N HIS A 29 3.68 10.32 4.53
CA HIS A 29 2.76 11.41 4.14
C HIS A 29 1.46 10.92 3.48
N ALA A 30 1.50 9.84 2.69
CA ALA A 30 0.32 9.29 2.04
C ALA A 30 -0.58 8.59 3.07
N LEU A 31 0.03 7.92 4.05
CA LEU A 31 -0.67 7.33 5.18
C LEU A 31 -1.35 8.41 6.04
N LEU A 32 -0.63 9.50 6.39
CA LEU A 32 -1.23 10.66 7.05
C LEU A 32 -2.42 11.23 6.27
N GLY A 33 -2.27 11.37 4.95
CA GLY A 33 -3.34 11.82 4.07
C GLY A 33 -4.56 10.89 4.08
N ALA A 34 -4.34 9.57 4.10
CA ALA A 34 -5.40 8.57 4.20
C ALA A 34 -6.14 8.66 5.54
N LEU A 35 -5.40 8.71 6.66
CA LEU A 35 -5.98 8.83 8.01
C LEU A 35 -6.78 10.13 8.18
N THR A 36 -6.26 11.24 7.63
CA THR A 36 -6.94 12.54 7.62
C THR A 36 -8.25 12.49 6.84
N LYS A 37 -8.27 11.84 5.66
CA LYS A 37 -9.49 11.65 4.86
C LYS A 37 -10.52 10.80 5.59
N LEU A 38 -10.08 9.83 6.36
CA LEU A 38 -10.93 8.98 7.21
C LEU A 38 -11.38 9.71 8.50
N LYS A 39 -11.02 10.98 8.68
CA LYS A 39 -11.34 11.82 9.86
C LYS A 39 -10.87 11.19 11.18
N LEU A 40 -9.78 10.43 11.13
CA LEU A 40 -9.17 9.86 12.32
C LEU A 40 -8.37 10.94 13.07
N PRO A 41 -8.42 10.96 14.41
CA PRO A 41 -7.67 11.92 15.20
C PRO A 41 -6.18 11.60 15.13
N VAL A 42 -5.47 12.24 14.22
CA VAL A 42 -4.02 12.17 14.14
C VAL A 42 -3.44 13.31 14.98
N ASP A 43 -3.18 13.03 16.25
CA ASP A 43 -2.59 14.00 17.19
C ASP A 43 -1.06 13.93 17.12
N ILE A 44 -0.48 14.37 16.00
CA ILE A 44 0.97 14.35 15.79
C ILE A 44 1.44 15.77 15.45
N PRO A 45 2.18 16.46 16.35
CA PRO A 45 2.50 17.88 16.20
C PRO A 45 3.37 18.24 15.00
N ASN A 46 4.11 17.31 14.39
CA ASN A 46 5.00 17.69 13.28
C ASN A 46 5.65 16.57 12.45
N HIS A 47 5.14 15.33 12.44
CA HIS A 47 5.82 14.26 11.73
C HIS A 47 4.88 13.52 10.79
N ALA A 48 4.74 14.08 9.61
CA ALA A 48 4.42 13.28 8.44
C ALA A 48 5.54 12.26 8.09
N ASP A 49 6.62 12.21 8.89
CA ASP A 49 7.77 11.30 8.77
C ASP A 49 7.79 10.20 9.87
N ASP A 50 6.90 10.26 10.86
CA ASP A 50 6.83 9.23 11.93
C ASP A 50 5.84 8.15 11.53
N LEU A 51 6.34 7.17 10.77
CA LEU A 51 5.55 6.07 10.24
C LEU A 51 4.93 5.23 11.36
N ASP A 52 5.66 4.97 12.44
CA ASP A 52 5.20 4.15 13.57
C ASP A 52 4.02 4.81 14.29
N ALA A 53 4.05 6.13 14.49
CA ALA A 53 2.94 6.86 15.11
C ALA A 53 1.67 6.82 14.23
N LEU A 54 1.83 6.95 12.91
CA LEU A 54 0.73 6.84 11.95
C LEU A 54 0.15 5.42 11.92
N GLU A 55 1.00 4.40 11.98
CA GLU A 55 0.58 2.99 12.03
C GLU A 55 -0.22 2.68 13.30
N ASN A 56 0.27 3.15 14.44
CA ASN A 56 -0.42 3.00 15.72
C ASN A 56 -1.79 3.69 15.70
N THR A 57 -1.89 4.86 15.07
CA THR A 57 -3.16 5.58 14.91
C THR A 57 -4.13 4.79 14.04
N ALA A 58 -3.66 4.22 12.91
CA ALA A 58 -4.52 3.43 12.05
C ALA A 58 -5.00 2.15 12.75
N THR A 59 -4.09 1.47 13.45
CA THR A 59 -4.39 0.26 14.22
C THR A 59 -5.40 0.54 15.33
N ALA A 60 -5.23 1.64 16.06
CA ALA A 60 -6.18 2.08 17.09
C ALA A 60 -7.57 2.40 16.52
N ALA A 61 -7.64 2.84 15.26
CA ALA A 61 -8.88 3.05 14.54
C ALA A 61 -9.51 1.75 13.96
N GLY A 62 -8.90 0.59 14.21
CA GLY A 62 -9.35 -0.70 13.70
C GLY A 62 -9.03 -0.92 12.22
N LEU A 63 -8.13 -0.11 11.65
CA LEU A 63 -7.63 -0.31 10.30
C LEU A 63 -6.56 -1.40 10.32
N GLN A 64 -6.61 -2.27 9.33
CA GLN A 64 -5.57 -3.28 9.17
C GLN A 64 -4.49 -2.72 8.24
N LEU A 65 -3.24 -2.84 8.68
CA LEU A 65 -2.05 -2.37 7.98
C LEU A 65 -1.21 -3.56 7.56
N TRP A 66 -0.68 -3.50 6.35
CA TRP A 66 0.34 -4.43 5.88
C TRP A 66 1.46 -3.68 5.21
N ASN A 67 2.69 -4.11 5.48
CA ASN A 67 3.85 -3.72 4.68
C ASN A 67 3.86 -4.47 3.33
N ILE A 68 4.81 -4.11 2.46
CA ILE A 68 4.95 -4.74 1.14
C ILE A 68 5.15 -6.25 1.26
N ASP A 69 6.01 -6.71 2.16
CA ASP A 69 6.35 -8.13 2.29
C ASP A 69 5.14 -8.96 2.75
N GLU A 70 4.36 -8.43 3.68
CA GLU A 70 3.12 -9.04 4.16
C GLU A 70 2.05 -9.09 3.06
N ALA A 71 1.91 -8.01 2.28
CA ALA A 71 0.99 -7.97 1.14
C ALA A 71 1.39 -8.98 0.06
N LEU A 72 2.69 -9.07 -0.27
CA LEU A 72 3.22 -10.04 -1.22
C LEU A 72 3.08 -11.48 -0.71
N THR A 73 3.30 -11.70 0.58
CA THR A 73 3.09 -13.00 1.23
C THR A 73 1.63 -13.40 1.14
N LEU A 74 0.69 -12.49 1.39
CA LEU A 74 -0.75 -12.77 1.26
C LEU A 74 -1.11 -13.14 -0.19
N LEU A 75 -0.61 -12.36 -1.16
CA LEU A 75 -0.85 -12.60 -2.59
C LEU A 75 -0.34 -13.95 -3.08
N THR A 76 0.74 -14.46 -2.48
CA THR A 76 1.38 -15.71 -2.89
C THR A 76 0.87 -16.93 -2.12
N THR A 77 0.49 -16.78 -0.85
CA THR A 77 0.13 -17.91 0.03
C THR A 77 -1.37 -18.12 0.18
N THR A 78 -2.17 -17.04 0.10
CA THR A 78 -3.63 -17.08 0.31
C THR A 78 -4.35 -16.19 -0.71
N PRO A 79 -4.27 -16.52 -2.02
CA PRO A 79 -4.86 -15.71 -3.09
C PRO A 79 -6.39 -15.65 -3.04
N GLU A 80 -7.05 -16.58 -2.34
CA GLU A 80 -8.51 -16.60 -2.14
C GLU A 80 -8.98 -15.59 -1.09
N HIS A 81 -8.05 -14.99 -0.33
CA HIS A 81 -8.41 -13.97 0.64
C HIS A 81 -9.01 -12.76 -0.09
N PRO A 82 -10.20 -12.24 0.30
CA PRO A 82 -10.85 -11.11 -0.40
C PRO A 82 -9.95 -9.89 -0.59
N MET A 83 -9.05 -9.67 0.37
CA MET A 83 -8.04 -8.61 0.33
C MET A 83 -6.93 -8.84 -0.71
N ALA A 84 -6.55 -10.09 -1.01
CA ALA A 84 -5.53 -10.40 -2.00
C ALA A 84 -5.98 -9.94 -3.41
N ALA A 85 -7.24 -10.16 -3.76
CA ALA A 85 -7.81 -9.65 -5.02
C ALA A 85 -7.78 -8.12 -5.10
N ARG A 86 -8.09 -7.43 -4.00
CA ARG A 86 -8.09 -5.96 -3.93
C ARG A 86 -6.69 -5.36 -3.91
N LEU A 87 -5.75 -6.00 -3.21
CA LEU A 87 -4.33 -5.66 -3.27
C LEU A 87 -3.82 -5.78 -4.70
N LEU A 88 -4.13 -6.89 -5.37
CA LEU A 88 -3.73 -7.10 -6.76
C LEU A 88 -4.35 -6.05 -7.68
N ASP A 89 -5.61 -5.67 -7.45
CA ASP A 89 -6.28 -4.62 -8.20
C ASP A 89 -5.64 -3.23 -7.98
N GLN A 90 -5.34 -2.86 -6.73
CA GLN A 90 -4.63 -1.62 -6.40
C GLN A 90 -3.22 -1.58 -6.97
N LEU A 91 -2.46 -2.67 -6.83
CA LEU A 91 -1.15 -2.81 -7.45
C LEU A 91 -1.24 -2.65 -8.95
N ARG A 92 -2.20 -3.34 -9.61
CA ARG A 92 -2.44 -3.16 -11.05
C ARG A 92 -2.69 -1.70 -11.40
N HIS A 93 -3.51 -0.97 -10.65
CA HIS A 93 -3.77 0.46 -10.90
C HIS A 93 -2.52 1.34 -10.74
N PHE A 94 -1.69 1.09 -9.72
CA PHE A 94 -0.43 1.84 -9.54
C PHE A 94 0.61 1.51 -10.62
N TYR A 95 0.74 0.24 -11.00
CA TYR A 95 1.65 -0.22 -12.04
C TYR A 95 1.20 0.17 -13.46
N PHE A 96 -0.11 0.39 -13.68
CA PHE A 96 -0.62 0.85 -14.98
C PHE A 96 -0.45 2.35 -15.23
N LEU A 97 -0.19 3.17 -14.20
CA LEU A 97 0.04 4.61 -14.35
C LEU A 97 1.49 4.99 -14.71
N GLU A 98 2.42 4.03 -14.75
CA GLU A 98 3.70 4.19 -15.44
C GLU A 98 3.80 3.33 -16.72
N PRO A 99 3.11 3.70 -17.82
CA PRO A 99 3.42 3.12 -19.14
C PRO A 99 4.79 3.57 -19.69
N ARG A 100 5.65 4.20 -18.87
CA ARG A 100 7.00 4.65 -19.27
C ARG A 100 8.12 3.66 -18.98
N PHE A 101 7.88 2.58 -18.22
CA PHE A 101 8.93 1.61 -17.86
C PHE A 101 8.68 0.15 -18.31
N ILE A 102 7.62 -0.11 -19.08
CA ILE A 102 7.43 -1.41 -19.73
C ILE A 102 7.32 -1.20 -21.25
N THR A 103 8.45 -0.85 -21.88
CA THR A 103 8.76 -1.58 -23.11
C THR A 103 9.07 -2.99 -22.67
N ALA A 104 8.11 -3.89 -22.88
CA ALA A 104 8.45 -5.29 -23.07
C ALA A 104 9.62 -5.29 -24.04
N GLY A 105 10.80 -5.65 -23.56
CA GLY A 105 11.91 -6.04 -24.41
C GLY A 105 11.41 -7.23 -25.19
N ASP A 106 10.87 -6.93 -26.37
CA ASP A 106 10.48 -7.90 -27.36
C ASP A 106 11.74 -8.66 -27.71
N ALA A 107 11.82 -9.88 -27.20
CA ALA A 107 12.62 -10.89 -27.84
C ALA A 107 11.96 -11.11 -29.21
N SER A 108 12.58 -10.54 -30.26
CA SER A 108 12.35 -10.73 -31.71
C SER A 108 11.86 -9.49 -32.51
N ASN A 109 12.69 -8.44 -32.59
CA ASN A 109 13.06 -7.76 -33.86
C ASN A 109 14.09 -6.65 -33.61
#